data_AF-A0A399GMG0-F1
#
_entry.id   AF-A0A399GMG0-F1
#
_cell.length_a   1.000
_cell.length_b   1.000
_cell.length_c   1.000
_cell.angle_alpha   90.00
_cell.angle_beta   90.00
_cell.angle_gamma   90.00
#
_symmetry.space_group_name_H-M   'P 1'
#
loop_
_entity.id
_entity.type
_entity.pdbx_description
1 polymer ?
#
loop_
_entity_poly.entity_id
_entity_poly.type
_entity_poly.pdbx_seq_one_letter_code
_entity_poly.pdbx_strand_id
1 'polypeptide(L)'
;MTYNTAYPTPQRADTGAARDGILFLSIIVTGLLAGVFADWSNTIMPGLGDLDDRTFVLAFQSLDDAINNPLFLGAFTVAPLLIALCAVLRWRTGRRAMLWWILGGLLSYVVVALITFGVHLPLNEDIGAVGRPENAAAAAAARDQLDEAAWTTWNTVRALAATLSFGCLVLAFGLRNQSRPLSSR
;
A
#
# COMPACT_ATOMS: atom_id res chain seq x y z
N MET A 1 59.79 14.71 -13.88
CA MET A 1 59.01 15.07 -12.68
C MET A 1 57.60 15.39 -13.14
N THR A 2 56.69 14.43 -13.09
CA THR A 2 55.33 14.54 -13.67
C THR A 2 54.34 14.26 -12.55
N TYR A 3 53.61 15.29 -12.13
CA TYR A 3 52.56 15.16 -11.11
C TYR A 3 51.33 14.51 -11.74
N ASN A 4 51.01 13.29 -11.32
CA ASN A 4 49.75 12.64 -11.63
C ASN A 4 48.67 13.13 -10.64
N THR A 5 47.93 14.18 -11.00
CA THR A 5 46.74 14.61 -10.25
C THR A 5 45.50 13.93 -10.83
N ALA A 6 45.30 12.65 -10.49
CA ALA A 6 44.00 12.02 -10.67
C ALA A 6 43.07 12.50 -9.54
N TYR A 7 42.18 13.46 -9.86
CA TYR A 7 41.06 13.80 -8.98
C TYR A 7 40.15 12.57 -8.83
N PRO A 8 39.78 12.16 -7.60
CA PRO A 8 38.87 11.04 -7.42
C PRO A 8 37.47 11.46 -7.88
N THR A 9 36.90 10.73 -8.82
CA THR A 9 35.56 10.99 -9.37
C THR A 9 34.50 10.68 -8.29
N PRO A 10 33.73 11.67 -7.78
CA PRO A 10 32.72 11.43 -6.77
C PRO A 10 31.41 11.03 -7.48
N GLN A 11 31.26 9.76 -7.87
CA GLN A 11 30.05 9.33 -8.58
C GLN A 11 29.44 8.01 -8.07
N ARG A 12 30.15 7.25 -7.22
CA ARG A 12 29.68 5.95 -6.70
C ARG A 12 28.87 6.02 -5.40
N ALA A 13 29.04 7.05 -4.57
CA ALA A 13 28.37 7.14 -3.26
C ALA A 13 26.91 7.62 -3.38
N ASP A 14 26.65 8.65 -4.18
CA ASP A 14 25.33 9.30 -4.28
C ASP A 14 24.24 8.39 -4.85
N THR A 15 24.60 7.50 -5.79
CA THR A 15 23.63 6.59 -6.41
C THR A 15 23.16 5.47 -5.46
N GLY A 16 23.95 5.13 -4.44
CA GLY A 16 23.56 4.17 -3.40
C GLY A 16 22.53 4.77 -2.44
N ALA A 17 22.83 5.97 -1.94
CA ALA A 17 21.97 6.71 -1.03
C ALA A 17 20.59 7.00 -1.65
N ALA A 18 20.55 7.43 -2.93
CA ALA A 18 19.29 7.66 -3.63
C ALA A 18 18.42 6.39 -3.75
N ARG A 19 19.02 5.24 -4.08
CA ARG A 19 18.29 3.96 -4.19
C ARG A 19 17.74 3.48 -2.84
N ASP A 20 18.51 3.66 -1.77
CA ASP A 20 18.08 3.32 -0.41
C ASP A 20 16.98 4.27 0.06
N GLY A 21 17.07 5.56 -0.29
CA GLY A 21 16.03 6.56 -0.04
C GLY A 21 14.71 6.23 -0.73
N ILE A 22 14.73 5.80 -2.01
CA ILE A 22 13.51 5.39 -2.73
C ILE A 22 12.88 4.16 -2.05
N LEU A 23 13.68 3.16 -1.68
CA LEU A 23 13.15 1.97 -0.98
C LEU A 23 12.56 2.34 0.39
N PHE A 24 13.21 3.24 1.12
CA PHE A 24 12.69 3.73 2.39
C PHE A 24 11.35 4.47 2.19
N LEU A 25 11.24 5.30 1.16
CA LEU A 25 9.99 5.97 0.82
C LEU A 25 8.89 4.95 0.47
N SER A 26 9.21 3.91 -0.32
CA SER A 26 8.27 2.81 -0.61
C SER A 26 7.76 2.15 0.67
N ILE A 27 8.64 1.92 1.67
CA ILE A 27 8.26 1.33 2.97
C ILE A 27 7.27 2.24 3.69
N ILE A 28 7.53 3.53 3.78
CA ILE A 28 6.64 4.48 4.47
C ILE A 28 5.27 4.53 3.80
N VAL A 29 5.22 4.71 2.48
CA VAL A 29 3.94 4.83 1.75
C VAL A 29 3.13 3.53 1.85
N THR A 30 3.75 2.37 1.59
CA THR A 30 3.06 1.07 1.68
C THR A 30 2.62 0.75 3.11
N GLY A 31 3.43 1.11 4.12
CA GLY A 31 3.10 0.91 5.53
C GLY A 31 1.90 1.75 5.97
N LEU A 32 1.82 3.02 5.54
CA LEU A 32 0.66 3.88 5.80
C LEU A 32 -0.62 3.30 5.19
N LEU A 33 -0.56 2.84 3.93
CA LEU A 33 -1.69 2.20 3.26
C LEU A 33 -2.11 0.90 3.95
N ALA A 34 -1.16 0.05 4.36
CA ALA A 34 -1.45 -1.15 5.13
C ALA A 34 -2.18 -0.83 6.45
N GLY A 35 -1.75 0.22 7.15
CA GLY A 35 -2.42 0.72 8.35
C GLY A 35 -3.85 1.18 8.09
N VAL A 36 -4.07 1.97 7.04
CA VAL A 36 -5.42 2.41 6.63
C VAL A 36 -6.33 1.20 6.38
N PHE A 37 -5.90 0.24 5.56
CA PHE A 37 -6.72 -0.94 5.27
C PHE A 37 -6.98 -1.79 6.52
N ALA A 38 -5.99 -1.95 7.40
CA ALA A 38 -6.15 -2.69 8.64
C ALA A 38 -7.18 -2.02 9.57
N ASP A 39 -7.15 -0.69 9.70
CA ASP A 39 -8.08 0.06 10.55
C ASP A 39 -9.54 -0.07 10.09
N TRP A 40 -9.77 -0.14 8.78
CA TRP A 40 -11.12 -0.34 8.23
C TRP A 40 -11.77 -1.64 8.71
N SER A 41 -11.06 -2.77 8.67
CA SER A 41 -11.59 -4.04 9.18
C SER A 41 -11.58 -4.14 10.70
N ASN A 42 -10.57 -3.56 11.35
CA ASN A 42 -10.36 -3.70 12.79
C ASN A 42 -11.29 -2.80 13.61
N THR A 43 -11.58 -1.60 13.13
CA THR A 43 -12.22 -0.54 13.92
C THR A 43 -13.44 0.03 13.21
N ILE A 44 -13.31 0.45 11.94
CA ILE A 44 -14.37 1.21 11.26
C ILE A 44 -15.58 0.33 10.99
N MET A 45 -15.43 -0.80 10.28
CA MET A 45 -16.57 -1.66 9.95
C MET A 45 -17.27 -2.23 11.18
N PRO A 46 -16.56 -2.74 12.22
CA PRO A 46 -17.21 -3.14 13.46
C PRO A 46 -17.98 -2.00 14.13
N GLY A 47 -17.38 -0.81 14.22
CA GLY A 47 -18.02 0.36 14.82
C GLY A 47 -19.23 0.87 14.03
N LEU A 48 -19.19 0.80 12.70
CA LEU A 48 -20.34 1.08 11.84
C LEU A 48 -21.42 0.01 12.01
N GLY A 49 -21.02 -1.26 12.11
CA GLY A 49 -21.92 -2.40 12.25
C GLY A 49 -22.89 -2.29 13.42
N ASP A 50 -22.46 -1.66 14.52
CA ASP A 50 -23.26 -1.41 15.73
C ASP A 50 -24.31 -0.30 15.58
N LEU A 51 -24.29 0.46 14.48
CA LEU A 51 -25.22 1.56 14.22
C LEU A 51 -26.52 1.08 13.58
N ASP A 52 -27.58 1.89 13.71
CA ASP A 52 -28.82 1.69 12.95
C ASP A 52 -28.58 1.91 11.44
N ASP A 53 -29.41 1.31 10.60
CA ASP A 53 -29.19 1.26 9.14
C ASP A 53 -29.06 2.63 8.50
N ARG A 54 -29.83 3.62 8.97
CA ARG A 54 -29.77 4.98 8.41
C ARG A 54 -28.43 5.62 8.75
N THR A 55 -28.01 5.50 10.00
CA THR A 55 -26.73 6.06 10.45
C THR A 55 -25.56 5.33 9.79
N PHE A 56 -25.62 4.00 9.66
CA PHE A 56 -24.65 3.20 8.90
C PHE A 56 -24.47 3.73 7.48
N VAL A 57 -25.56 3.80 6.70
CA VAL A 57 -25.50 4.16 5.28
C VAL A 57 -24.92 5.55 5.09
N LEU A 58 -25.38 6.53 5.87
CA LEU A 58 -24.90 7.91 5.77
C LEU A 58 -23.43 8.04 6.19
N ALA A 59 -23.02 7.33 7.26
CA ALA A 59 -21.64 7.36 7.72
C ALA A 59 -20.71 6.65 6.73
N PHE A 60 -21.10 5.48 6.23
CA PHE A 60 -20.32 4.72 5.25
C PHE A 60 -20.11 5.52 3.97
N GLN A 61 -21.19 6.05 3.37
CA GLN A 61 -21.11 6.91 2.18
C GLN A 61 -20.19 8.12 2.41
N SER A 62 -20.34 8.79 3.56
CA SER A 62 -19.48 9.95 3.88
C SER A 62 -18.01 9.59 4.06
N LEU A 63 -17.70 8.41 4.64
CA LEU A 63 -16.33 7.95 4.82
C LEU A 63 -15.72 7.50 3.49
N ASP A 64 -16.50 6.83 2.64
CA ASP A 64 -16.08 6.42 1.31
C ASP A 64 -15.80 7.65 0.40
N ASP A 65 -16.68 8.65 0.41
CA ASP A 65 -16.43 9.91 -0.30
C ASP A 65 -15.16 10.61 0.22
N ALA A 66 -14.93 10.60 1.54
CA ALA A 66 -13.78 11.25 2.15
C ALA A 66 -12.44 10.58 1.81
N ILE A 67 -12.42 9.25 1.54
CA ILE A 67 -11.19 8.55 1.15
C ILE A 67 -10.74 8.90 -0.27
N ASN A 68 -11.65 9.38 -1.11
CA ASN A 68 -11.40 9.84 -2.48
C ASN A 68 -10.73 11.23 -2.51
N ASN A 69 -9.63 11.38 -1.78
CA ASN A 69 -8.85 12.62 -1.69
C ASN A 69 -7.46 12.47 -2.34
N PRO A 70 -6.80 13.58 -2.74
CA PRO A 70 -5.52 13.54 -3.45
C PRO A 70 -4.39 12.84 -2.67
N LEU A 71 -4.41 12.88 -1.34
CA LEU A 71 -3.36 12.25 -0.53
C LEU A 71 -3.46 10.73 -0.60
N PHE A 72 -4.65 10.17 -0.38
CA PHE A 72 -4.87 8.73 -0.46
C PHE A 72 -4.67 8.21 -1.88
N LEU A 73 -5.30 8.84 -2.87
CA LEU A 73 -5.17 8.44 -4.28
C LEU A 73 -3.71 8.55 -4.74
N GLY A 74 -3.02 9.64 -4.39
CA GLY A 74 -1.61 9.83 -4.67
C GLY A 74 -0.74 8.73 -4.03
N ALA A 75 -0.92 8.44 -2.75
CA ALA A 75 -0.19 7.38 -2.07
C ALA A 75 -0.44 6.00 -2.69
N PHE A 76 -1.72 5.68 -2.96
CA PHE A 76 -2.14 4.41 -3.55
C PHE A 76 -1.56 4.19 -4.95
N THR A 77 -1.50 5.25 -5.78
CA THR A 77 -0.90 5.19 -7.12
C THR A 77 0.63 5.19 -7.08
N VAL A 78 1.25 5.97 -6.20
CA VAL A 78 2.72 6.12 -6.16
C VAL A 78 3.41 4.90 -5.55
N ALA A 79 2.81 4.22 -4.57
CA ALA A 79 3.40 3.04 -3.93
C ALA A 79 3.89 1.97 -4.93
N PRO A 80 3.07 1.43 -5.86
CA PRO A 80 3.53 0.40 -6.80
C PRO A 80 4.58 0.93 -7.78
N LEU A 81 4.52 2.23 -8.14
CA LEU A 81 5.52 2.86 -9.01
C LEU A 81 6.89 2.94 -8.32
N LEU A 82 6.93 3.31 -7.04
CA LEU A 82 8.16 3.32 -6.26
C LEU A 82 8.73 1.91 -6.09
N ILE A 83 7.88 0.92 -5.81
CA ILE A 83 8.31 -0.48 -5.69
C ILE A 83 8.87 -1.00 -7.02
N ALA A 84 8.21 -0.73 -8.14
CA ALA A 84 8.67 -1.10 -9.47
C ALA A 84 10.01 -0.42 -9.81
N LEU A 85 10.15 0.87 -9.49
CA LEU A 85 11.40 1.60 -9.66
C LEU A 85 12.53 0.98 -8.82
N CYS A 86 12.25 0.58 -7.57
CA CYS A 86 13.20 -0.18 -6.76
C CYS A 86 13.63 -1.47 -7.45
N ALA A 87 12.70 -2.25 -8.02
CA ALA A 87 13.01 -3.49 -8.72
C ALA A 87 13.94 -3.25 -9.91
N VAL A 88 13.63 -2.27 -10.76
CA VAL A 88 14.46 -1.90 -11.93
C VAL A 88 15.86 -1.46 -11.50
N LEU A 89 15.96 -0.62 -10.46
CA LEU A 89 17.24 -0.13 -9.96
C LEU A 89 18.10 -1.24 -9.34
N ARG A 90 17.47 -2.25 -8.70
CA ARG A 90 18.20 -3.38 -8.09
C ARG A 90 18.57 -4.47 -9.08
N TRP A 91 17.79 -4.66 -10.15
CA TRP A 91 18.11 -5.60 -11.23
C TRP A 91 19.54 -5.41 -11.75
N ARG A 92 19.95 -4.16 -11.96
CA ARG A 92 21.28 -3.79 -12.48
C ARG A 92 22.43 -3.99 -11.49
N THR A 93 22.15 -4.30 -10.22
CA THR A 93 23.18 -4.41 -9.16
C THR A 93 23.59 -5.85 -8.82
N GLY A 94 22.92 -6.86 -9.39
CA GLY A 94 23.21 -8.27 -9.11
C GLY A 94 22.78 -8.76 -7.71
N ARG A 95 22.15 -7.92 -6.88
CA ARG A 95 21.66 -8.25 -5.54
C ARG A 95 20.36 -9.07 -5.58
N ARG A 96 20.46 -10.34 -6.01
CA ARG A 96 19.31 -11.21 -6.26
C ARG A 96 18.37 -11.37 -5.05
N ALA A 97 18.90 -11.58 -3.85
CA ALA A 97 18.06 -11.75 -2.66
C ALA A 97 17.18 -10.52 -2.36
N MET A 98 17.76 -9.33 -2.44
CA MET A 98 17.04 -8.06 -2.27
C MET A 98 15.97 -7.86 -3.35
N LEU A 99 16.31 -8.19 -4.60
CA LEU A 99 15.39 -8.09 -5.73
C LEU A 99 14.16 -9.00 -5.55
N TRP A 100 14.33 -10.25 -5.09
CA TRP A 100 13.22 -11.17 -4.87
C TRP A 100 12.22 -10.66 -3.83
N TRP A 101 12.70 -10.06 -2.73
CA TRP A 101 11.83 -9.42 -1.76
C TRP A 101 11.08 -8.22 -2.35
N ILE A 102 11.73 -7.38 -3.16
CA ILE A 102 11.06 -6.25 -3.82
C ILE A 102 9.97 -6.75 -4.79
N LEU A 103 10.26 -7.80 -5.57
CA LEU A 103 9.29 -8.39 -6.49
C LEU A 103 8.12 -9.05 -5.74
N GLY A 104 8.38 -9.73 -4.63
CA GLY A 104 7.34 -10.23 -3.73
C GLY A 104 6.46 -9.10 -3.23
N GLY A 105 7.08 -8.00 -2.78
CA GLY A 105 6.35 -6.81 -2.35
C GLY A 105 5.49 -6.19 -3.45
N LEU A 106 6.00 -6.13 -4.69
CA LEU A 106 5.24 -5.64 -5.84
C LEU A 106 4.04 -6.53 -6.15
N LEU A 107 4.24 -7.85 -6.17
CA LEU A 107 3.17 -8.80 -6.45
C LEU A 107 2.08 -8.74 -5.37
N SER A 108 2.46 -8.65 -4.10
CA SER A 108 1.49 -8.46 -3.01
C SER A 108 0.72 -7.14 -3.15
N TYR A 109 1.36 -6.06 -3.60
CA TYR A 109 0.67 -4.80 -3.87
C TYR A 109 -0.28 -4.90 -5.08
N VAL A 110 0.07 -5.68 -6.11
CA VAL A 110 -0.87 -5.94 -7.22
C VAL A 110 -2.15 -6.61 -6.71
N VAL A 111 -2.06 -7.52 -5.74
CA VAL A 111 -3.25 -8.10 -5.09
C VAL A 111 -4.10 -7.02 -4.40
N VAL A 112 -3.47 -6.06 -3.71
CA VAL A 112 -4.18 -4.90 -3.12
C VAL A 112 -4.96 -4.13 -4.18
N ALA A 113 -4.33 -3.86 -5.33
CA ALA A 113 -4.96 -3.16 -6.43
C ALA A 113 -6.14 -3.96 -7.02
N LEU A 114 -5.96 -5.25 -7.27
CA LEU A 114 -7.01 -6.12 -7.80
C LEU A 114 -8.23 -6.18 -6.89
N ILE A 115 -8.04 -6.29 -5.58
CA ILE A 115 -9.17 -6.28 -4.62
C ILE A 115 -9.84 -4.89 -4.59
N THR A 116 -9.06 -3.82 -4.66
CA THR A 116 -9.61 -2.46 -4.65
C THR A 116 -10.49 -2.19 -5.88
N PHE A 117 -10.00 -2.48 -7.08
CA PHE A 117 -10.75 -2.26 -8.32
C PHE A 117 -11.83 -3.31 -8.58
N GLY A 118 -11.61 -4.56 -8.19
CA GLY A 118 -12.51 -5.67 -8.49
C GLY A 118 -13.59 -5.94 -7.44
N VAL A 119 -13.41 -5.45 -6.20
CA VAL A 119 -14.34 -5.72 -5.10
C VAL A 119 -14.81 -4.42 -4.44
N HIS A 120 -13.89 -3.62 -3.92
CA HIS A 120 -14.30 -2.46 -3.11
C HIS A 120 -14.98 -1.36 -3.92
N LEU A 121 -14.41 -0.99 -5.08
CA LEU A 121 -15.03 0.03 -5.93
C LEU A 121 -16.47 -0.34 -6.33
N PRO A 122 -16.76 -1.56 -6.85
CA PRO A 122 -18.13 -1.97 -7.13
C PRO A 122 -19.06 -1.93 -5.90
N LEU A 123 -18.67 -2.53 -4.78
CA LEU A 123 -19.51 -2.58 -3.57
C LEU A 123 -19.79 -1.18 -3.00
N ASN A 124 -18.81 -0.29 -3.06
CA ASN A 124 -18.93 1.08 -2.57
C ASN A 124 -19.82 1.92 -3.51
N GLU A 125 -19.70 1.71 -4.83
CA GLU A 125 -20.58 2.33 -5.83
C GLU A 125 -22.05 1.90 -5.63
N ASP A 126 -22.30 0.62 -5.33
CA ASP A 126 -23.65 0.09 -5.13
C ASP A 126 -24.40 0.79 -3.98
N ILE A 127 -23.77 0.91 -2.80
CA ILE A 127 -24.37 1.63 -1.67
C ILE A 127 -24.34 3.16 -1.88
N GLY A 128 -23.33 3.70 -2.57
CA GLY A 128 -23.21 5.12 -2.89
C GLY A 128 -24.34 5.62 -3.80
N ALA A 129 -24.73 4.81 -4.78
CA ALA A 129 -25.79 5.13 -5.74
C ALA A 129 -27.19 5.23 -5.10
N VAL A 130 -27.40 4.64 -3.92
CA VAL A 130 -28.68 4.72 -3.21
C VAL A 130 -28.95 6.12 -2.64
N GLY A 131 -27.89 6.87 -2.30
CA GLY A 131 -28.00 8.20 -1.69
C GLY A 131 -28.63 8.15 -0.30
N ARG A 132 -29.35 9.21 0.08
CA ARG A 132 -29.95 9.37 1.41
C ARG A 132 -31.27 8.61 1.52
N PRO A 133 -31.41 7.62 2.42
CA PRO A 133 -32.67 6.90 2.58
C PRO A 133 -33.81 7.83 3.05
N GLU A 134 -35.04 7.61 2.61
CA GLU A 134 -36.20 8.44 2.99
C GLU A 134 -36.90 7.95 4.27
N ASN A 135 -36.83 6.65 4.54
CA ASN A 135 -37.49 5.99 5.67
C ASN A 135 -36.68 4.77 6.14
N ALA A 136 -37.15 4.09 7.19
CA ALA A 136 -36.45 2.95 7.78
C ALA A 136 -36.31 1.75 6.82
N ALA A 137 -37.36 1.44 6.05
CA ALA A 137 -37.32 0.32 5.09
C ALA A 137 -36.31 0.58 3.95
N ALA A 138 -36.24 1.82 3.47
CA ALA A 138 -35.24 2.24 2.49
C ALA A 138 -33.82 2.19 3.05
N ALA A 139 -33.63 2.49 4.35
CA ALA A 139 -32.32 2.42 4.99
C ALA A 139 -31.82 0.98 5.13
N ALA A 140 -32.69 0.06 5.57
CA ALA A 140 -32.36 -1.36 5.65
C ALA A 140 -31.98 -1.93 4.27
N ALA A 141 -32.79 -1.66 3.24
CA ALA A 141 -32.50 -2.09 1.88
C ALA A 141 -31.20 -1.49 1.32
N ALA A 142 -30.86 -0.26 1.68
CA ALA A 142 -29.61 0.38 1.27
C ALA A 142 -28.38 -0.27 1.92
N ARG A 143 -28.48 -0.62 3.21
CA ARG A 143 -27.41 -1.32 3.95
C ARG A 143 -27.14 -2.71 3.38
N ASP A 144 -28.21 -3.43 3.02
CA ASP A 144 -28.11 -4.76 2.42
C ASP A 144 -27.35 -4.78 1.09
N GLN A 145 -27.24 -3.65 0.38
CA GLN A 145 -26.49 -3.54 -0.88
C GLN A 145 -24.97 -3.71 -0.71
N LEU A 146 -24.42 -3.43 0.46
CA LEU A 146 -22.96 -3.43 0.65
C LEU A 146 -22.35 -4.84 0.79
N ASP A 147 -23.14 -5.81 1.26
CA ASP A 147 -22.65 -7.09 1.80
C ASP A 147 -21.45 -6.87 2.76
N GLU A 148 -21.75 -6.43 3.99
CA GLU A 148 -20.75 -6.09 5.02
C GLU A 148 -19.74 -7.22 5.28
N ALA A 149 -20.19 -8.48 5.18
CA ALA A 149 -19.35 -9.65 5.41
C ALA A 149 -18.35 -9.84 4.27
N ALA A 150 -18.80 -9.75 3.02
CA ALA A 150 -17.91 -9.79 1.86
C ALA A 150 -16.94 -8.60 1.88
N TRP A 151 -17.45 -7.39 2.13
CA TRP A 151 -16.65 -6.18 2.20
C TRP A 151 -15.52 -6.30 3.23
N THR A 152 -15.86 -6.71 4.46
CA THR A 152 -14.89 -6.83 5.56
C THR A 152 -13.88 -7.96 5.33
N THR A 153 -14.34 -9.08 4.76
CA THR A 153 -13.46 -10.22 4.42
C THR A 153 -12.43 -9.80 3.39
N TRP A 154 -12.85 -9.20 2.28
CA TRP A 154 -11.95 -8.76 1.22
C TRP A 154 -11.05 -7.61 1.66
N ASN A 155 -11.54 -6.70 2.51
CA ASN A 155 -10.68 -5.67 3.09
C ASN A 155 -9.59 -6.26 3.99
N THR A 156 -9.92 -7.32 4.75
CA THR A 156 -8.93 -8.02 5.58
C THR A 156 -7.85 -8.68 4.71
N VAL A 157 -8.24 -9.35 3.62
CA VAL A 157 -7.28 -9.90 2.64
C VAL A 157 -6.43 -8.79 2.03
N ARG A 158 -7.04 -7.65 1.67
CA ARG A 158 -6.34 -6.45 1.15
C ARG A 158 -5.33 -5.90 2.16
N ALA A 159 -5.70 -5.79 3.44
CA ALA A 159 -4.81 -5.34 4.51
C ALA A 159 -3.63 -6.30 4.73
N LEU A 160 -3.89 -7.61 4.70
CA LEU A 160 -2.83 -8.63 4.80
C LEU A 160 -1.88 -8.56 3.60
N ALA A 161 -2.40 -8.39 2.38
CA ALA A 161 -1.58 -8.23 1.18
C ALA A 161 -0.71 -6.96 1.22
N ALA A 162 -1.27 -5.83 1.69
CA ALA A 162 -0.53 -4.59 1.89
C ALA A 162 0.55 -4.74 2.97
N THR A 163 0.23 -5.43 4.08
CA THR A 163 1.18 -5.73 5.17
C THR A 163 2.31 -6.64 4.71
N LEU A 164 1.99 -7.66 3.90
CA LEU A 164 2.99 -8.52 3.27
C LEU A 164 3.90 -7.74 2.31
N SER A 165 3.31 -6.81 1.54
CA SER A 165 4.08 -5.90 0.68
C SER A 165 5.06 -5.06 1.51
N PHE A 166 4.57 -4.41 2.56
CA PHE A 166 5.38 -3.65 3.52
C PHE A 166 6.51 -4.50 4.12
N GLY A 167 6.19 -5.69 4.65
CA GLY A 167 7.17 -6.61 5.24
C GLY A 167 8.26 -7.03 4.26
N CYS A 168 7.89 -7.34 3.02
CA CYS A 168 8.84 -7.63 1.94
C CYS A 168 9.83 -6.47 1.71
N LEU A 169 9.33 -5.22 1.67
CA LEU A 169 10.19 -4.06 1.48
C LEU A 169 11.11 -3.81 2.68
N VAL A 170 10.63 -4.02 3.91
CA VAL A 170 11.45 -3.94 5.13
C VAL A 170 12.58 -4.98 5.09
N LEU A 171 12.28 -6.23 4.72
CA LEU A 171 13.28 -7.29 4.55
C LEU A 171 14.30 -6.91 3.47
N ALA A 172 13.85 -6.42 2.32
CA ALA A 172 14.74 -5.93 1.26
C ALA A 172 15.68 -4.83 1.77
N PHE A 173 15.17 -3.89 2.58
CA PHE A 173 15.96 -2.80 3.15
C PHE A 173 16.96 -3.29 4.20
N GLY A 174 16.63 -4.32 4.98
CA GLY A 174 17.56 -4.98 5.91
C GLY A 174 18.76 -5.62 5.21
N LEU A 175 18.57 -6.14 3.99
CA LEU A 175 19.63 -6.76 3.19
C LEU A 175 20.62 -5.75 2.57
N ARG A 176 20.40 -4.43 2.72
CA ARG A 176 21.22 -3.40 2.05
C ARG A 176 22.71 -3.45 2.40
N ASN A 177 23.05 -3.95 3.59
CA ASN A 177 24.41 -3.97 4.16
C ASN A 177 25.14 -5.32 4.04
N GLN A 178 24.49 -6.40 3.60
CA GLN A 178 25.06 -7.77 3.60
C GLN A 178 26.09 -8.02 2.48
N SER A 179 26.84 -7.00 2.04
CA SER A 179 27.83 -7.12 0.96
C SER A 179 29.13 -6.37 1.23
N ARG A 180 29.45 -6.00 2.48
CA ARG A 180 30.86 -5.73 2.83
C ARG A 180 31.52 -7.09 3.06
N PRO A 181 32.38 -7.60 2.14
CA PRO A 181 33.22 -8.73 2.49
C PRO A 181 33.99 -8.33 3.75
N LEU A 182 33.94 -9.18 4.77
CA LEU A 182 34.87 -9.11 5.88
C LEU A 182 36.25 -9.22 5.22
N SER A 183 37.01 -8.11 5.17
CA SER A 183 38.44 -8.20 4.89
C SER A 183 39.00 -9.09 5.99
N SER A 184 39.36 -10.32 5.63
CA SER A 184 40.02 -11.29 6.48
C SER A 184 41.19 -10.61 7.20
N ARG A 185 41.13 -10.57 8.52
CA ARG A 185 42.31 -10.40 9.38
C ARG A 185 42.94 -11.75 9.61
#